data_AF-A0A3B9D0W5-F1
#
_entry.id   AF-A0A3B9D0W5-F1
#
_cell.length_a   1.000
_cell.length_b   1.000
_cell.length_c   1.000
_cell.angle_alpha   90.00
_cell.angle_beta   90.00
_cell.angle_gamma   90.00
#
_symmetry.space_group_name_H-M   'P 1'
#
loop_
_entity.id
_entity.type
_entity.pdbx_description
1 polymer ?
#
loop_
_entity_poly.entity_id
_entity_poly.type
_entity_poly.pdbx_seq_one_letter_code
_entity_poly.pdbx_strand_id
1 'polypeptide(L)'
;MPDGSPDDRMFELWGRERLIRENTKSRWDYCWIADWLISSHLYAIKPIDDEHSAVYIDHVCDRETLPEFLAASVYEFAEMLLMDPPSVGVVL
;
A
#
# COMPACT_ATOMS: atom_id res chain seq x y z
N MET A 1 2.75 -13.47 -28.79
CA MET A 1 2.60 -13.51 -27.32
C MET A 1 3.12 -12.18 -26.81
N PRO A 2 2.40 -11.44 -25.96
CA PRO A 2 2.96 -10.25 -25.33
C PRO A 2 4.11 -10.70 -24.40
N ASP A 3 5.15 -9.91 -24.39
CA ASP A 3 6.55 -10.15 -24.02
C ASP A 3 6.88 -10.02 -22.53
N GLY A 4 5.87 -10.06 -21.66
CA GLY A 4 6.10 -10.16 -20.21
C GLY A 4 6.91 -9.01 -19.62
N SER A 5 6.75 -7.78 -20.14
CA SER A 5 7.27 -6.59 -19.48
C SER A 5 6.55 -6.38 -18.13
N PRO A 6 7.27 -6.36 -17.00
CA PRO A 6 6.71 -6.03 -15.68
C PRO A 6 6.42 -4.53 -15.51
N ASP A 7 6.82 -3.70 -16.48
CA ASP A 7 6.91 -2.24 -16.36
C ASP A 7 5.57 -1.50 -16.46
N ASP A 8 4.47 -2.20 -16.75
CA ASP A 8 3.13 -1.59 -16.87
C ASP A 8 2.29 -1.70 -15.58
N ARG A 9 2.82 -2.24 -14.48
CA ARG A 9 2.08 -2.29 -13.22
C ARG A 9 2.24 -1.00 -12.44
N MET A 10 1.28 -0.13 -12.70
CA MET A 10 1.01 1.11 -11.99
C MET A 10 0.72 0.82 -10.51
N PHE A 11 -0.51 0.41 -10.15
CA PHE A 11 -0.92 0.10 -8.77
C PHE A 11 -1.27 -1.37 -8.65
N GLU A 12 -0.75 -2.08 -7.64
CA GLU A 12 -1.08 -3.49 -7.39
C GLU A 12 -1.56 -3.71 -5.95
N LEU A 13 -2.83 -4.10 -5.80
CA LEU A 13 -3.32 -4.72 -4.57
C LEU A 13 -2.80 -6.17 -4.51
N TRP A 14 -2.21 -6.55 -3.39
CA TRP A 14 -1.57 -7.85 -3.27
C TRP A 14 -2.58 -8.98 -3.09
N GLY A 15 -2.38 -10.04 -3.86
CA GLY A 15 -3.07 -11.31 -3.65
C GLY A 15 -2.69 -11.94 -2.30
N ARG A 16 -3.57 -12.82 -1.80
CA ARG A 16 -3.45 -13.50 -0.50
C ARG A 16 -2.07 -14.12 -0.24
N GLU A 17 -1.48 -14.78 -1.23
CA GLU A 17 -0.18 -15.45 -1.07
C GLU A 17 0.96 -14.46 -0.81
N ARG A 18 0.95 -13.33 -1.52
CA ARG A 18 1.90 -12.24 -1.32
C ARG A 18 1.67 -11.57 0.03
N LEU A 19 0.42 -11.27 0.38
CA LEU A 19 0.06 -10.75 1.70
C LEU A 19 0.67 -11.58 2.83
N ILE A 20 0.49 -12.92 2.79
CA ILE A 20 1.05 -13.81 3.79
C ILE A 20 2.58 -13.72 3.77
N ARG A 21 3.21 -13.88 2.60
CA ARG A 21 4.66 -13.92 2.47
C ARG A 21 5.35 -12.65 2.99
N GLU A 22 4.87 -11.48 2.60
CA GLU A 22 5.49 -10.19 2.95
C GLU A 22 5.25 -9.82 4.42
N ASN A 23 4.11 -10.22 4.99
CA ASN A 23 3.75 -9.87 6.37
C ASN A 23 4.17 -10.91 7.42
N THR A 24 4.67 -12.09 7.03
CA THR A 24 5.10 -13.13 8.01
C THR A 24 6.27 -12.66 8.89
N LYS A 25 7.06 -11.67 8.44
CA LYS A 25 8.25 -11.17 9.15
C LYS A 25 8.14 -9.71 9.58
N SER A 26 7.00 -9.04 9.37
CA SER A 26 6.88 -7.61 9.63
C SER A 26 6.81 -7.32 11.14
N ARG A 27 7.19 -6.09 11.52
CA ARG A 27 6.87 -5.54 12.85
C ARG A 27 5.35 -5.46 12.96
N TRP A 28 4.83 -5.89 14.11
CA TRP A 28 3.42 -6.27 14.32
C TRP A 28 2.38 -5.16 14.16
N ASP A 29 2.80 -3.93 13.84
CA ASP A 29 1.92 -2.76 13.79
C ASP A 29 1.37 -2.46 12.39
N TYR A 30 1.92 -3.08 11.32
CA TYR A 30 1.52 -2.81 9.94
C TYR A 30 1.35 -4.10 9.13
N CYS A 31 0.26 -4.14 8.38
CA CYS A 31 -0.01 -5.15 7.35
C CYS A 31 0.11 -4.50 5.98
N TRP A 32 1.18 -4.80 5.25
CA TRP A 32 1.41 -4.33 3.88
C TRP A 32 0.43 -4.98 2.91
N ILE A 33 -0.24 -4.17 2.09
CA ILE A 33 -1.36 -4.61 1.26
C ILE A 33 -1.25 -4.30 -0.23
N ALA A 34 -0.47 -3.29 -0.61
CA ALA A 34 -0.36 -2.87 -1.99
C ALA A 34 0.99 -2.21 -2.25
N ASP A 35 1.34 -2.11 -3.53
CA ASP A 35 2.46 -1.30 -3.97
C ASP A 35 2.10 -0.43 -5.18
N TRP A 36 2.86 0.65 -5.33
CA TRP A 36 2.96 1.42 -6.56
C TRP A 36 4.41 1.33 -7.05
N LEU A 37 4.66 0.38 -7.96
CA LEU A 37 6.00 -0.05 -8.33
C LEU A 37 6.86 1.10 -8.90
N ILE A 38 6.26 1.99 -9.68
CA ILE A 38 6.95 3.08 -10.37
C ILE A 38 7.64 4.03 -9.37
N SER A 39 6.96 4.37 -8.27
CA SER A 39 7.53 5.25 -7.23
C SER A 39 8.03 4.49 -6.01
N SER A 40 8.04 3.15 -6.06
CA SER A 40 8.41 2.29 -4.94
C SER A 40 7.63 2.61 -3.66
N HIS A 41 6.34 2.98 -3.78
CA HIS A 41 5.50 3.19 -2.61
C HIS A 41 4.93 1.86 -2.12
N LEU A 42 4.89 1.67 -0.81
CA LEU A 42 4.16 0.58 -0.17
C LEU A 42 3.01 1.13 0.65
N TYR A 43 1.87 0.44 0.61
CA TYR A 43 0.69 0.80 1.38
C TYR A 43 0.46 -0.25 2.45
N ALA A 44 0.15 0.21 3.66
CA ALA A 44 -0.12 -0.65 4.81
C ALA A 44 -1.45 -0.30 5.48
N ILE A 45 -2.08 -1.30 6.08
CA ILE A 45 -3.16 -1.14 7.04
C ILE A 45 -2.59 -1.31 8.44
N LYS A 46 -3.00 -0.42 9.36
CA LYS A 46 -2.71 -0.51 10.79
C LYS A 46 -3.99 -0.46 11.60
N PRO A 47 -4.23 -1.42 12.52
CA PRO A 47 -5.35 -1.34 13.45
C PRO A 47 -5.16 -0.15 14.39
N ILE A 48 -6.21 0.64 14.57
CA ILE A 48 -6.25 1.77 15.52
C ILE A 48 -6.96 1.32 16.80
N ASP A 49 -8.06 0.57 16.65
CA ASP A 49 -8.81 -0.08 17.71
C ASP A 49 -9.51 -1.35 17.16
N ASP A 50 -10.42 -1.94 17.93
CA ASP A 50 -11.11 -3.19 17.56
C ASP A 50 -12.08 -3.03 16.36
N GLU A 51 -12.45 -1.80 16.01
CA GLU A 51 -13.44 -1.48 14.97
C GLU A 51 -12.81 -0.74 13.78
N HIS A 52 -11.64 -0.10 13.97
CA HIS A 52 -11.06 0.80 12.98
C HIS A 52 -9.63 0.41 12.60
N SER A 53 -9.32 0.62 11.32
CA SER A 53 -7.97 0.53 10.78
C SER A 53 -7.71 1.67 9.81
N ALA A 54 -6.51 2.22 9.85
CA ALA A 54 -6.08 3.31 8.98
C ALA A 54 -5.08 2.82 7.93
N VAL A 55 -4.99 3.54 6.82
CA VAL A 55 -4.05 3.29 5.74
C VAL A 55 -2.86 4.22 5.87
N TYR A 56 -1.68 3.67 5.64
CA TYR A 56 -0.39 4.35 5.69
C TYR A 56 0.38 4.11 4.41
N ILE A 57 1.28 5.03 4.07
CA ILE A 57 2.15 4.97 2.90
C ILE A 57 3.62 5.06 3.31
N ASP A 58 4.45 4.20 2.74
CA ASP A 58 5.91 4.26 2.83
C ASP A 58 6.46 4.64 1.47
N HIS A 59 7.03 5.85 1.38
CA HIS A 59 7.59 6.40 0.15
C HIS A 59 9.03 5.94 -0.12
N VAL A 60 9.74 5.47 0.90
CA VAL A 60 11.19 5.26 0.83
C VAL A 60 11.52 3.77 0.79
N CYS A 61 10.58 2.90 1.19
CA CYS A 61 10.80 1.47 1.36
C CYS A 61 12.03 1.17 2.25
N ASP A 62 12.46 2.13 3.08
CA ASP A 62 13.54 1.91 4.02
C ASP A 62 12.96 1.41 5.34
N ARG A 63 13.66 0.49 5.99
CA ARG A 63 13.19 -0.08 7.27
C ARG A 63 13.44 0.86 8.45
N GLU A 64 13.90 2.08 8.19
CA GLU A 64 14.35 3.05 9.19
C GLU A 64 13.27 4.09 9.48
N THR A 65 12.47 4.43 8.48
CA THR A 65 11.33 5.34 8.57
C THR A 65 10.03 4.59 8.81
N LEU A 66 9.13 5.20 9.58
CA LEU A 66 7.79 4.66 9.78
C LEU A 66 6.88 5.14 8.64
N PRO A 67 5.95 4.30 8.18
CA PRO A 67 4.93 4.71 7.22
C PRO A 67 4.17 5.95 7.69
N GLU A 68 3.87 6.85 6.77
CA GLU A 68 3.13 8.08 6.99
C GLU A 68 1.62 7.81 6.95
N PHE A 69 0.85 8.49 7.79
CA PHE A 69 -0.62 8.37 7.77
C PHE A 69 -1.15 8.87 6.44
N LEU A 70 -2.02 8.08 5.80
CA LEU A 70 -2.61 8.42 4.51
C LEU A 70 -4.13 8.61 4.59
N ALA A 71 -4.85 7.65 5.17
CA ALA A 71 -6.31 7.69 5.27
C ALA A 71 -6.79 7.04 6.57
N ALA A 72 -7.90 7.51 7.14
CA ALA A 72 -8.48 7.00 8.36
C ALA A 72 -9.21 5.65 8.17
N SER A 73 -9.47 5.25 6.92
CA SER A 73 -10.05 3.94 6.61
C SER A 73 -9.64 3.43 5.22
N VAL A 74 -9.83 2.11 5.01
CA VAL A 74 -9.68 1.50 3.67
C VAL A 74 -10.67 2.08 2.67
N TYR A 75 -11.86 2.45 3.13
CA TYR A 75 -12.89 3.04 2.28
C TYR A 75 -12.48 4.44 1.81
N GLU A 76 -12.03 5.30 2.73
CA GLU A 76 -11.50 6.63 2.40
C GLU A 76 -10.31 6.54 1.44
N PHE A 77 -9.37 5.62 1.68
CA PHE A 77 -8.26 5.37 0.75
C PHE A 77 -8.75 4.98 -0.66
N ALA A 78 -9.74 4.10 -0.75
CA ALA A 78 -10.29 3.69 -2.05
C ALA A 78 -10.98 4.85 -2.77
N GLU A 79 -11.71 5.70 -2.05
CA GLU A 79 -12.30 6.93 -2.61
C GLU A 79 -11.22 7.90 -3.11
N MET A 80 -10.18 8.14 -2.32
CA MET A 80 -9.04 8.99 -2.71
C MET A 80 -8.34 8.44 -3.96
N LEU A 81 -8.06 7.14 -4.00
CA LEU A 81 -7.40 6.49 -5.15
C LEU A 81 -8.22 6.63 -6.45
N LEU A 82 -9.54 6.57 -6.37
CA LEU A 82 -10.43 6.67 -7.54
C LEU A 82 -10.69 8.11 -7.98
N MET A 83 -10.77 9.05 -7.04
CA MET A 83 -11.21 10.42 -7.28
C MET A 83 -10.04 11.40 -7.45
N ASP A 84 -8.94 11.19 -6.73
CA ASP A 84 -7.73 12.02 -6.78
C ASP A 84 -6.46 11.17 -6.53
N PRO A 85 -6.06 10.29 -7.46
CA PRO A 85 -4.91 9.40 -7.30
C PRO A 85 -3.60 10.10 -6.86
N PRO A 86 -3.28 11.33 -7.32
CA PRO A 86 -2.12 12.06 -6.83
C PRO A 86 -2.09 12.27 -5.30
N SER A 87 -3.25 12.38 -4.65
CA SER A 87 -3.35 12.51 -3.19
C SER A 87 -2.86 11.29 -2.42
N VAL A 88 -2.83 10.12 -3.08
CA VAL A 88 -2.31 8.87 -2.51
C VAL A 88 -0.95 8.49 -3.07
N GLY A 89 -0.26 9.41 -3.75
CA GLY A 89 1.07 9.15 -4.32
C GLY A 89 1.03 8.27 -5.58
N VAL A 90 -0.12 8.21 -6.26
CA VAL A 90 -0.29 7.52 -7.55
C VAL A 90 -0.39 8.55 -8.67
N VAL A 91 0.41 8.39 -9.72
CA VAL A 91 0.35 9.24 -10.92
C VAL A 91 -0.18 8.40 -12.08
N LEU A 92 -1.38 8.73 -12.56
CA LEU A 92 -2.03 8.07 -13.70
C LEU A 92 -1.59 8.67 -15.04
#